data_AF-A0A2R6EK16-F1
#
_entry.id   AF-A0A2R6EK16-F1
#
_cell.length_a   1.000
_cell.length_b   1.000
_cell.length_c   1.000
_cell.angle_alpha   90.00
_cell.angle_beta   90.00
_cell.angle_gamma   90.00
#
_symmetry.space_group_name_H-M   'P 1'
#
loop_
_entity.id
_entity.type
_entity.pdbx_description
1 polymer ?
#
loop_
_entity_poly.entity_id
_entity_poly.type
_entity_poly.pdbx_seq_one_letter_code
_entity_poly.pdbx_strand_id
1 'polypeptide(L)'
;MTKRNPTRRRFLQIAGGSTTVALAGCTGSLDGGGIATETTEEMMDDGTAEATMDDTTEGDGMSEESVDDGPTDPASAPRAEIDRFGEAAGTLHVRTENDDLPGPDEPVDFDEAFLTKGFGPDGETVQYYDFDVQPTAPAPIYALFREGEDTPVEGQLNVIDAVPGDEGYSPLWTVNVYDNADFDGVSDLSSARDAELLDAGAATVNCPVVDAE
;
A
#
# COMPACT_ATOMS: atom_id res chain seq x y z
N MET A 1 -26.93 -47.41 -8.51
CA MET A 1 -25.59 -47.20 -7.93
C MET A 1 -24.88 -46.15 -8.76
N THR A 2 -24.90 -44.91 -8.30
CA THR A 2 -24.15 -43.80 -8.92
C THR A 2 -23.47 -43.09 -7.77
N LYS A 3 -22.17 -43.33 -7.61
CA LYS A 3 -21.36 -42.72 -6.56
C LYS A 3 -21.27 -41.21 -6.84
N ARG A 4 -21.87 -40.38 -5.99
CA ARG A 4 -21.56 -38.95 -5.95
C ARG A 4 -20.20 -38.79 -5.27
N ASN A 5 -19.28 -38.12 -5.96
CA ASN A 5 -17.93 -37.82 -5.51
C ASN A 5 -18.00 -36.76 -4.39
N PRO A 6 -17.57 -37.04 -3.15
CA PRO A 6 -17.56 -36.06 -2.08
C PRO A 6 -16.13 -35.50 -1.97
N THR A 7 -15.84 -34.42 -2.69
CA THR A 7 -14.52 -33.78 -2.57
C THR A 7 -14.67 -32.28 -2.40
N ARG A 8 -14.32 -31.84 -1.18
CA ARG A 8 -13.86 -30.51 -0.78
C ARG A 8 -14.85 -29.34 -0.89
N ARG A 9 -15.89 -29.40 -0.06
CA ARG A 9 -16.34 -28.22 0.70
C ARG A 9 -15.99 -28.46 2.17
N ARG A 10 -14.74 -28.21 2.55
CA ARG A 10 -14.43 -27.98 3.97
C ARG A 10 -14.75 -26.53 4.22
N PHE A 11 -15.95 -26.35 4.76
CA PHE A 11 -16.43 -25.13 5.35
C PHE A 11 -15.32 -24.51 6.22
N LEU A 12 -14.92 -23.27 5.92
CA LEU A 12 -14.52 -22.34 6.97
C LEU A 12 -15.75 -22.19 7.87
N GLN A 13 -15.78 -22.94 8.96
CA GLN A 13 -16.62 -22.58 10.09
C GLN A 13 -15.94 -21.38 10.74
N ILE A 14 -16.32 -20.19 10.28
CA ILE A 14 -16.06 -18.94 10.99
C ILE A 14 -16.91 -19.01 12.27
N ALA A 15 -16.32 -19.55 13.32
CA ALA A 15 -16.82 -19.37 14.67
C ALA A 15 -16.72 -17.87 14.97
N GLY A 16 -17.85 -17.27 15.36
CA GLY A 16 -18.03 -15.84 15.54
C GLY A 16 -16.84 -15.13 16.19
N GLY A 17 -16.21 -14.29 15.39
CA GLY A 17 -15.25 -13.27 15.77
C GLY A 17 -15.14 -12.32 14.60
N SER A 18 -15.21 -11.02 14.84
CA SER A 18 -14.99 -10.01 13.81
C SER A 18 -13.61 -10.21 13.20
N THR A 19 -13.52 -10.88 12.05
CA THR A 19 -12.28 -11.03 11.30
C THR A 19 -12.00 -9.68 10.64
N THR A 20 -11.29 -8.82 11.34
CA THR A 20 -10.55 -7.74 10.71
C THR A 20 -9.56 -8.39 9.76
N VAL A 21 -9.83 -8.33 8.45
CA VAL A 21 -8.83 -8.62 7.44
C VAL A 21 -7.75 -7.56 7.64
N ALA A 22 -6.69 -7.94 8.33
CA ALA A 22 -5.51 -7.12 8.49
C ALA A 22 -4.83 -7.06 7.12
N LEU A 23 -5.19 -6.07 6.30
CA LEU A 23 -4.35 -5.70 5.17
C LEU A 23 -2.98 -5.33 5.72
N ALA A 24 -1.91 -5.82 5.09
CA ALA A 24 -0.56 -5.31 5.36
C ALA A 24 -0.61 -3.77 5.24
N GLY A 25 -0.44 -3.06 6.36
CA GLY A 25 -0.45 -1.59 6.41
C GLY A 25 -1.77 -0.91 6.84
N CYS A 26 -2.96 -1.51 6.69
CA CYS A 26 -4.21 -0.94 7.25
C CYS A 26 -4.57 -1.60 8.60
N THR A 27 -3.58 -1.84 9.47
CA THR A 27 -3.82 -2.46 10.79
C THR A 27 -4.16 -1.42 11.84
N GLY A 28 -5.44 -1.27 12.16
CA GLY A 28 -5.85 -0.83 13.50
C GLY A 28 -5.64 -1.98 14.49
N SER A 29 -4.39 -2.24 14.88
CA SER A 29 -4.08 -3.24 15.92
C SER A 29 -4.03 -2.57 17.29
N LEU A 30 -5.03 -2.81 18.11
CA LEU A 30 -5.05 -2.48 19.54
C LEU A 30 -4.26 -3.56 20.29
N ASP A 31 -2.96 -3.40 20.48
CA ASP A 31 -2.25 -3.90 21.66
C ASP A 31 -0.81 -3.37 21.68
N GLY A 32 -0.44 -2.73 22.78
CA GLY A 32 0.83 -2.04 22.94
C GLY A 32 1.99 -2.94 23.37
N GLY A 33 3.21 -2.42 23.24
CA GLY A 33 4.35 -2.92 24.00
C GLY A 33 5.72 -2.75 23.35
N GLY A 34 6.34 -1.60 23.62
CA GLY A 34 7.78 -1.42 23.91
C GLY A 34 8.83 -2.19 23.12
N ILE A 35 9.52 -1.50 22.21
CA ILE A 35 10.87 -1.91 21.79
C ILE A 35 11.88 -1.47 22.85
N ALA A 36 12.54 -2.46 23.43
CA ALA A 36 13.72 -2.32 24.26
C ALA A 36 14.95 -2.11 23.38
N THR A 37 15.71 -1.07 23.71
CA THR A 37 17.03 -0.76 23.14
C THR A 37 18.08 -1.68 23.76
N GLU A 38 18.86 -2.37 22.95
CA GLU A 38 20.19 -2.85 23.35
C GLU A 38 21.21 -2.49 22.25
N THR A 39 22.09 -1.57 22.60
CA THR A 39 23.30 -1.18 21.86
C THR A 39 24.48 -1.90 22.50
N THR A 40 25.36 -2.54 21.72
CA THR A 40 26.74 -2.83 22.16
C THR A 40 27.72 -2.87 20.98
N GLU A 41 28.60 -1.87 20.98
CA GLU A 41 30.06 -1.81 20.72
C GLU A 41 30.63 -2.32 19.36
N GLU A 42 31.17 -1.43 18.52
CA GLU A 42 32.56 -0.89 18.48
C GLU A 42 33.64 -1.93 18.14
N MET A 43 34.25 -1.78 16.95
CA MET A 43 35.69 -2.03 16.73
C MET A 43 36.25 -1.04 15.69
N MET A 44 37.34 -0.37 16.08
CA MET A 44 38.25 0.40 15.23
C MET A 44 39.29 -0.54 14.62
N ASP A 45 39.80 -0.27 13.41
CA ASP A 45 41.26 -0.22 13.16
C ASP A 45 41.62 0.39 11.77
N ASP A 46 42.79 1.03 11.78
CA ASP A 46 43.47 1.95 10.86
C ASP A 46 44.11 1.30 9.61
N GLY A 47 44.42 2.11 8.58
CA GLY A 47 45.28 1.65 7.48
C GLY A 47 45.41 2.50 6.20
N THR A 48 45.90 3.74 6.30
CA THR A 48 46.89 4.41 5.41
C THR A 48 46.82 4.34 3.84
N ALA A 49 46.59 5.53 3.26
CA ALA A 49 47.15 6.22 2.06
C ALA A 49 47.79 5.47 0.86
N GLU A 50 47.41 5.86 -0.37
CA GLU A 50 48.17 6.74 -1.29
C GLU A 50 47.59 6.70 -2.71
N ALA A 51 47.75 7.81 -3.42
CA ALA A 51 47.13 8.11 -4.71
C ALA A 51 47.78 7.40 -5.91
N THR A 52 46.99 7.11 -6.94
CA THR A 52 47.43 7.25 -8.34
C THR A 52 46.26 7.72 -9.21
N MET A 53 46.48 8.84 -9.89
CA MET A 53 45.67 9.32 -11.00
C MET A 53 46.19 8.66 -12.27
N ASP A 54 45.32 8.17 -13.14
CA ASP A 54 45.60 8.03 -14.57
C ASP A 54 44.33 8.32 -15.39
N ASP A 55 44.58 8.90 -16.54
CA ASP A 55 43.73 9.74 -17.38
C ASP A 55 43.17 8.96 -18.60
N THR A 56 42.20 9.55 -19.28
CA THR A 56 41.61 9.21 -20.61
C THR A 56 40.57 8.08 -20.67
N THR A 57 39.26 8.34 -20.86
CA THR A 57 38.47 8.91 -22.00
C THR A 57 37.94 7.83 -22.97
N GLU A 58 36.60 7.81 -23.04
CA GLU A 58 35.72 7.36 -24.14
C GLU A 58 35.54 5.85 -24.40
N GLY A 59 34.34 5.40 -24.02
CA GLY A 59 33.71 4.18 -24.50
C GLY A 59 32.22 4.27 -24.23
N ASP A 60 31.53 5.05 -25.07
CA ASP A 60 30.07 5.18 -25.13
C ASP A 60 29.45 3.78 -25.26
N GLY A 61 28.92 3.30 -24.16
CA GLY A 61 28.23 2.04 -24.02
C GLY A 61 27.29 2.23 -22.86
N MET A 62 26.19 2.94 -23.12
CA MET A 62 25.00 2.82 -22.29
C MET A 62 24.66 1.33 -22.27
N SER A 63 25.20 0.61 -21.29
CA SER A 63 24.66 -0.66 -20.89
C SER A 63 23.23 -0.35 -20.55
N GLU A 64 22.31 -0.83 -21.38
CA GLU A 64 20.94 -1.05 -20.96
C GLU A 64 21.06 -1.84 -19.67
N GLU A 65 20.92 -1.15 -18.53
CA GLU A 65 20.89 -1.80 -17.23
C GLU A 65 19.75 -2.80 -17.34
N SER A 66 20.13 -4.07 -17.45
CA SER A 66 19.20 -5.18 -17.42
C SER A 66 18.41 -5.00 -16.15
N VAL A 67 17.15 -4.60 -16.30
CA VAL A 67 16.17 -4.56 -15.22
C VAL A 67 16.24 -5.92 -14.56
N ASP A 68 16.64 -5.95 -13.29
CA ASP A 68 16.65 -7.16 -12.50
C ASP A 68 15.19 -7.62 -12.41
N ASP A 69 14.87 -8.71 -13.11
CA ASP A 69 13.55 -9.34 -13.13
C ASP A 69 13.27 -10.12 -11.81
N GLY A 70 14.08 -9.84 -10.78
CA GLY A 70 13.96 -10.42 -9.46
C GLY A 70 12.89 -9.74 -8.61
N PRO A 71 12.53 -10.34 -7.47
CA PRO A 71 11.60 -9.73 -6.52
C PRO A 71 12.04 -8.33 -6.12
N THR A 72 11.14 -7.35 -6.20
CA THR A 72 11.41 -5.97 -5.78
C THR A 72 11.46 -5.89 -4.26
N ASP A 73 12.57 -5.40 -3.71
CA ASP A 73 12.69 -5.10 -2.28
C ASP A 73 11.88 -3.83 -1.93
N PRO A 74 10.88 -3.93 -1.02
CA PRO A 74 10.09 -2.77 -0.60
C PRO A 74 10.89 -1.57 -0.12
N ALA A 75 12.05 -1.80 0.52
CA ALA A 75 12.87 -0.72 1.07
C ALA A 75 13.63 0.08 0.02
N SER A 76 13.76 -0.46 -1.20
CA SER A 76 14.49 0.16 -2.31
C SER A 76 13.64 0.32 -3.58
N ALA A 77 12.34 -0.02 -3.51
CA ALA A 77 11.41 0.12 -4.62
C ALA A 77 11.30 1.57 -5.10
N PRO A 78 11.11 1.80 -6.41
CA PRO A 78 10.81 3.13 -6.93
C PRO A 78 9.55 3.72 -6.28
N ARG A 79 9.60 5.00 -5.93
CA ARG A 79 8.47 5.73 -5.36
C ARG A 79 7.62 6.37 -6.46
N ALA A 80 6.31 6.28 -6.33
CA ALA A 80 5.39 7.05 -7.15
C ALA A 80 5.23 8.44 -6.53
N GLU A 81 5.23 9.48 -7.36
CA GLU A 81 4.82 10.82 -6.93
C GLU A 81 3.32 10.82 -6.68
N ILE A 82 2.89 11.27 -5.50
CA ILE A 82 1.50 11.29 -5.06
C ILE A 82 1.03 12.73 -4.91
N ASP A 83 0.14 13.16 -5.80
CA ASP A 83 -0.46 14.48 -5.76
C ASP A 83 -1.98 14.41 -5.59
N ARG A 84 -2.44 14.49 -4.34
CA ARG A 84 -3.88 14.40 -4.01
C ARG A 84 -4.67 15.65 -4.37
N PHE A 85 -4.00 16.78 -4.58
CA PHE A 85 -4.64 18.09 -4.79
C PHE A 85 -4.33 18.65 -6.18
N GLY A 86 -3.69 17.87 -7.06
CA GLY A 86 -3.48 18.22 -8.45
C GLY A 86 -4.80 18.26 -9.24
N GLU A 87 -4.79 18.92 -10.40
CA GLU A 87 -5.98 19.10 -11.26
C GLU A 87 -6.61 17.78 -11.72
N ALA A 88 -5.83 16.70 -11.79
CA ALA A 88 -6.32 15.37 -12.16
C ALA A 88 -6.98 14.62 -10.98
N ALA A 89 -6.64 14.97 -9.74
CA ALA A 89 -7.07 14.24 -8.54
C ALA A 89 -8.17 14.98 -7.76
N GLY A 90 -8.04 16.30 -7.61
CA GLY A 90 -8.97 17.14 -6.86
C GLY A 90 -10.22 17.52 -7.65
N THR A 91 -11.32 17.77 -6.95
CA THR A 91 -12.56 18.32 -7.52
C THR A 91 -12.98 19.62 -6.85
N LEU A 92 -13.00 19.65 -5.52
CA LEU A 92 -13.26 20.81 -4.68
C LEU A 92 -11.97 21.35 -4.06
N HIS A 93 -11.01 20.46 -3.80
CA HIS A 93 -9.70 20.79 -3.24
C HIS A 93 -8.64 20.68 -4.34
N VAL A 94 -8.53 21.71 -5.17
CA VAL A 94 -7.56 21.80 -6.26
C VAL A 94 -6.51 22.87 -5.95
N ARG A 95 -5.24 22.48 -5.93
CA ARG A 95 -4.12 23.35 -5.50
C ARG A 95 -3.95 24.58 -6.39
N THR A 96 -4.26 24.51 -7.68
CA THR A 96 -4.23 25.68 -8.57
C THR A 96 -5.26 26.75 -8.20
N GLU A 97 -6.28 26.39 -7.41
CA GLU A 97 -7.32 27.29 -6.92
C GLU A 97 -7.13 27.67 -5.45
N ASN A 98 -6.28 26.94 -4.72
CA ASN A 98 -5.94 27.17 -3.33
C ASN A 98 -4.47 26.80 -3.04
N ASP A 99 -3.62 27.83 -3.00
CA ASP A 99 -2.18 27.68 -2.76
C ASP A 99 -1.82 27.23 -1.32
N ASP A 100 -2.80 27.18 -0.41
CA ASP A 100 -2.62 26.69 0.97
C ASP A 100 -2.77 25.16 1.08
N LEU A 101 -3.11 24.46 -0.02
CA LEU A 101 -3.16 23.00 -0.04
C LEU A 101 -1.74 22.39 -0.10
N PRO A 102 -1.50 21.24 0.56
CA PRO A 102 -0.21 20.55 0.49
C PRO A 102 0.26 20.28 -0.94
N GLY A 103 1.57 20.37 -1.14
CA GLY A 103 2.25 20.00 -2.38
C GLY A 103 2.21 18.50 -2.67
N PRO A 104 2.71 18.07 -3.84
CA PRO A 104 2.96 16.65 -4.10
C PRO A 104 3.86 16.05 -3.02
N ASP A 105 3.54 14.83 -2.59
CA ASP A 105 4.24 14.07 -1.53
C ASP A 105 4.28 14.76 -0.16
N GLU A 106 3.64 15.91 0.02
CA GLU A 106 3.61 16.60 1.30
C GLU A 106 2.60 15.95 2.25
N PRO A 107 2.94 15.79 3.54
CA PRO A 107 2.02 15.31 4.55
C PRO A 107 0.75 16.18 4.63
N VAL A 108 -0.39 15.53 4.87
CA VAL A 108 -1.68 16.20 4.98
C VAL A 108 -2.09 16.29 6.45
N ASP A 109 -2.24 17.51 6.97
CA ASP A 109 -2.90 17.76 8.25
C ASP A 109 -4.41 17.96 8.03
N PHE A 110 -5.19 16.91 8.32
CA PHE A 110 -6.63 16.95 8.15
C PHE A 110 -7.35 17.89 9.12
N ASP A 111 -6.79 18.10 10.32
CA ASP A 111 -7.40 18.94 11.36
C ASP A 111 -7.17 20.43 11.09
N GLU A 112 -6.14 20.79 10.32
CA GLU A 112 -5.84 22.18 9.99
C GLU A 112 -6.76 22.74 8.89
N ALA A 113 -6.91 22.02 7.78
CA ALA A 113 -7.49 22.58 6.55
C ALA A 113 -8.82 21.95 6.11
N PHE A 114 -9.22 20.80 6.66
CA PHE A 114 -10.30 19.99 6.09
C PHE A 114 -11.50 19.79 7.03
N LEU A 115 -11.63 20.58 8.11
CA LEU A 115 -12.75 20.47 9.04
C LEU A 115 -13.97 21.30 8.62
N THR A 116 -15.11 20.62 8.45
CA THR A 116 -16.42 21.23 8.22
C THR A 116 -17.34 21.02 9.41
N LYS A 117 -18.13 22.05 9.75
CA LYS A 117 -19.12 21.99 10.84
C LYS A 117 -20.47 21.47 10.37
N GLY A 118 -21.13 20.69 11.23
CA GLY A 118 -22.48 20.20 10.99
C GLY A 118 -23.28 20.00 12.28
N PHE A 119 -24.46 19.42 12.13
CA PHE A 119 -25.27 18.93 13.25
C PHE A 119 -25.30 17.40 13.26
N GLY A 120 -25.11 16.81 14.43
CA GLY A 120 -25.26 15.38 14.66
C GLY A 120 -26.72 14.95 14.74
N PRO A 121 -26.97 13.64 14.94
CA PRO A 121 -28.32 13.06 14.94
C PRO A 121 -29.25 13.65 16.01
N ASP A 122 -28.71 14.18 17.11
CA ASP A 122 -29.48 14.78 18.21
C ASP A 122 -29.43 16.32 18.20
N GLY A 123 -28.88 16.93 17.13
CA GLY A 123 -28.77 18.39 16.95
C GLY A 123 -27.56 19.03 17.63
N GLU A 124 -26.64 18.24 18.16
CA GLU A 124 -25.34 18.68 18.68
C GLU A 124 -24.42 19.17 17.56
N THR A 125 -23.55 20.15 17.85
CA THR A 125 -22.54 20.56 16.87
C THR A 125 -21.46 19.49 16.74
N VAL A 126 -21.16 19.12 15.50
CA VAL A 126 -20.08 18.18 15.15
C VAL A 126 -19.13 18.83 14.15
N GLN A 127 -17.95 18.26 14.02
CA GLN A 127 -17.04 18.52 12.91
C GLN A 127 -16.78 17.20 12.19
N TYR A 128 -16.66 17.27 10.87
CA TYR A 128 -16.30 16.14 10.02
C TYR A 128 -15.31 16.60 8.96
N TYR A 129 -14.50 15.66 8.49
CA TYR A 129 -13.54 15.93 7.42
C TYR A 129 -14.25 16.07 6.07
N ASP A 130 -13.87 17.09 5.31
CA ASP A 130 -14.14 17.21 3.89
C ASP A 130 -12.95 16.61 3.13
N PHE A 131 -13.13 15.41 2.60
CA PHE A 131 -12.10 14.71 1.84
C PHE A 131 -12.30 14.83 0.32
N ASP A 132 -12.93 15.91 -0.11
CA ASP A 132 -13.34 16.16 -1.49
C ASP A 132 -14.46 15.21 -1.97
N VAL A 133 -14.83 15.33 -3.25
CA VAL A 133 -15.69 14.42 -3.99
C VAL A 133 -14.89 13.17 -4.34
N GLN A 134 -15.34 12.03 -3.80
CA GLN A 134 -14.72 10.73 -4.06
C GLN A 134 -15.63 9.82 -4.88
N PRO A 135 -15.07 8.91 -5.71
CA PRO A 135 -15.84 7.87 -6.36
C PRO A 135 -16.59 7.00 -5.34
N THR A 136 -17.80 6.57 -5.69
CA THR A 136 -18.60 5.65 -4.87
C THR A 136 -18.29 4.18 -5.15
N ALA A 137 -17.65 3.90 -6.29
CA ALA A 137 -17.20 2.56 -6.65
C ALA A 137 -15.77 2.36 -6.12
N PRO A 138 -15.53 1.31 -5.32
CA PRO A 138 -14.20 1.02 -4.82
C PRO A 138 -13.28 0.47 -5.92
N ALA A 139 -11.99 0.80 -5.84
CA ALA A 139 -10.91 0.25 -6.67
C ALA A 139 -10.43 -1.10 -6.09
N PRO A 140 -9.85 -2.01 -6.90
CA PRO A 140 -9.35 -3.28 -6.38
C PRO A 140 -8.01 -3.09 -5.64
N ILE A 141 -7.84 -3.78 -4.51
CA ILE A 141 -6.53 -3.98 -3.88
C ILE A 141 -6.26 -5.48 -3.78
N TYR A 142 -5.01 -5.87 -4.05
CA TYR A 142 -4.58 -7.27 -4.14
C TYR A 142 -3.76 -7.56 -2.90
N ALA A 143 -4.32 -8.36 -1.98
CA ALA A 143 -3.72 -8.73 -0.72
C ALA A 143 -3.22 -10.17 -0.76
N LEU A 144 -2.03 -10.42 -0.22
CA LEU A 144 -1.25 -11.63 -0.48
C LEU A 144 -1.22 -12.50 0.80
N PHE A 145 -1.82 -13.68 0.74
CA PHE A 145 -1.99 -14.61 1.86
C PHE A 145 -1.55 -16.00 1.43
N ARG A 146 -1.37 -16.95 2.35
CA ARG A 146 -1.22 -18.38 2.00
C ARG A 146 -2.52 -19.12 2.21
N GLU A 147 -2.80 -20.15 1.41
CA GLU A 147 -4.01 -20.95 1.56
C GLU A 147 -4.19 -21.47 3.01
N GLY A 148 -5.31 -21.08 3.64
CA GLY A 148 -5.66 -21.51 4.99
C GLY A 148 -5.05 -20.68 6.12
N GLU A 149 -4.34 -19.59 5.81
CA GLU A 149 -3.87 -18.60 6.77
C GLU A 149 -4.84 -17.39 6.84
N ASP A 150 -5.01 -16.83 8.04
CA ASP A 150 -5.90 -15.68 8.30
C ASP A 150 -5.12 -14.35 8.41
N THR A 151 -3.81 -14.38 8.16
CA THR A 151 -2.91 -13.22 8.20
C THR A 151 -2.14 -13.08 6.88
N PRO A 152 -1.85 -11.85 6.43
CA PRO A 152 -1.08 -11.65 5.20
C PRO A 152 0.34 -12.19 5.37
N VAL A 153 1.00 -12.48 4.24
CA VAL A 153 2.41 -12.90 4.24
C VAL A 153 3.28 -11.76 4.77
N GLU A 154 4.05 -12.05 5.82
CA GLU A 154 4.94 -11.06 6.44
C GLU A 154 5.95 -10.51 5.43
N GLY A 155 6.08 -9.18 5.39
CA GLY A 155 6.98 -8.48 4.46
C GLY A 155 6.46 -8.33 3.04
N GLN A 156 5.36 -8.99 2.67
CA GLN A 156 4.73 -8.82 1.36
C GLN A 156 3.78 -7.61 1.37
N LEU A 157 4.05 -6.64 0.50
CA LEU A 157 3.16 -5.49 0.31
C LEU A 157 1.95 -5.87 -0.54
N ASN A 158 0.83 -5.16 -0.33
CA ASN A 158 -0.31 -5.23 -1.23
C ASN A 158 0.03 -4.56 -2.56
N VAL A 159 -0.66 -4.97 -3.62
CA VAL A 159 -0.60 -4.30 -4.92
C VAL A 159 -1.87 -3.50 -5.15
N ILE A 160 -1.74 -2.33 -5.77
CA ILE A 160 -2.83 -1.47 -6.25
C ILE A 160 -2.58 -1.15 -7.73
N ASP A 161 -3.62 -0.77 -8.47
CA ASP A 161 -3.53 -0.48 -9.91
C ASP A 161 -3.70 0.99 -10.29
N ALA A 162 -3.87 1.88 -9.31
CA ALA A 162 -4.06 3.31 -9.54
C ALA A 162 -3.62 4.13 -8.32
N VAL A 163 -3.11 5.34 -8.57
CA VAL A 163 -2.84 6.38 -7.56
C VAL A 163 -3.69 7.64 -7.83
N PRO A 164 -3.77 8.62 -6.92
CA PRO A 164 -4.56 9.84 -7.14
C PRO A 164 -4.22 10.52 -8.47
N GLY A 165 -5.25 10.82 -9.28
CA GLY A 165 -5.11 11.38 -10.62
C GLY A 165 -5.19 10.34 -11.75
N ASP A 166 -4.97 9.06 -11.45
CA ASP A 166 -5.15 7.98 -12.41
C ASP A 166 -6.63 7.65 -12.65
N GLU A 167 -6.95 7.20 -13.86
CA GLU A 167 -8.28 6.67 -14.16
C GLU A 167 -8.57 5.43 -13.30
N GLY A 168 -9.70 5.45 -12.60
CA GLY A 168 -10.15 4.33 -11.77
C GLY A 168 -9.63 4.35 -10.33
N TYR A 169 -8.79 5.33 -9.97
CA TYR A 169 -8.39 5.52 -8.57
C TYR A 169 -9.61 5.79 -7.68
N SER A 170 -9.62 5.16 -6.51
CA SER A 170 -10.57 5.42 -5.43
C SER A 170 -9.88 5.19 -4.10
N PRO A 171 -10.06 6.06 -3.09
CA PRO A 171 -9.57 5.80 -1.73
C PRO A 171 -10.33 4.66 -1.04
N LEU A 172 -11.51 4.29 -1.57
CA LEU A 172 -12.23 3.08 -1.20
C LEU A 172 -11.67 1.90 -1.98
N TRP A 173 -11.28 0.85 -1.27
CA TRP A 173 -10.71 -0.37 -1.84
C TRP A 173 -11.60 -1.58 -1.60
N THR A 174 -11.74 -2.45 -2.60
CA THR A 174 -12.27 -3.80 -2.45
C THR A 174 -11.10 -4.78 -2.35
N VAL A 175 -10.99 -5.43 -1.19
CA VAL A 175 -9.90 -6.35 -0.89
C VAL A 175 -10.13 -7.68 -1.58
N ASN A 176 -9.20 -8.08 -2.45
CA ASN A 176 -9.16 -9.38 -3.08
C ASN A 176 -7.92 -10.12 -2.61
N VAL A 177 -8.12 -11.33 -2.09
CA VAL A 177 -7.07 -12.15 -1.46
C VAL A 177 -6.58 -13.17 -2.46
N TYR A 178 -5.28 -13.14 -2.77
CA TYR A 178 -4.62 -14.05 -3.69
C TYR A 178 -3.61 -14.93 -2.95
N ASP A 179 -3.42 -16.16 -3.45
CA ASP A 179 -2.45 -17.08 -2.88
C ASP A 179 -1.02 -16.67 -3.25
N ASN A 180 -0.24 -16.29 -2.26
CA ASN A 180 1.15 -15.91 -2.40
C ASN A 180 2.02 -17.09 -2.86
N ALA A 181 1.58 -18.35 -2.65
CA ALA A 181 2.34 -19.53 -3.05
C ALA A 181 2.47 -19.70 -4.57
N ASP A 182 1.60 -19.02 -5.34
CA ASP A 182 1.59 -19.10 -6.80
C ASP A 182 2.60 -18.16 -7.47
N PHE A 183 3.31 -17.33 -6.70
CA PHE A 183 4.27 -16.38 -7.23
C PHE A 183 5.70 -16.72 -6.85
N ASP A 184 6.60 -16.65 -7.84
CA ASP A 184 8.05 -16.60 -7.59
C ASP A 184 8.48 -15.20 -7.07
N GLY A 185 7.67 -14.17 -7.35
CA GLY A 185 7.73 -12.79 -6.83
C GLY A 185 6.54 -11.96 -7.33
N VAL A 186 6.06 -10.99 -6.52
CA VAL A 186 5.00 -10.05 -6.91
C VAL A 186 5.36 -8.64 -6.47
N SER A 187 5.36 -7.73 -7.43
CA SER A 187 5.55 -6.29 -7.17
C SER A 187 4.71 -5.38 -8.05
N ASP A 188 3.89 -5.94 -8.96
CA ASP A 188 3.10 -5.16 -9.92
C ASP A 188 1.78 -5.85 -10.28
N LEU A 189 0.90 -5.12 -10.98
CA LEU A 189 -0.44 -5.60 -11.32
C LEU A 189 -0.45 -6.82 -12.25
N SER A 190 0.52 -6.92 -13.15
CA SER A 190 0.60 -8.02 -14.10
C SER A 190 0.98 -9.32 -13.39
N SER A 191 1.97 -9.27 -12.49
CA SER A 191 2.33 -10.41 -11.64
C SER A 191 1.20 -10.76 -10.67
N ALA A 192 0.54 -9.77 -10.05
CA ALA A 192 -0.50 -10.02 -9.03
C ALA A 192 -1.76 -10.74 -9.54
N ARG A 193 -2.11 -10.65 -10.83
CA ARG A 193 -3.35 -11.23 -11.39
C ARG A 193 -3.23 -12.70 -11.81
N ASP A 194 -2.02 -13.27 -11.79
CA ASP A 194 -1.76 -14.63 -12.28
C ASP A 194 -1.88 -15.73 -11.21
N ALA A 195 -2.21 -15.39 -9.95
CA ALA A 195 -2.44 -16.35 -8.87
C ALA A 195 -3.90 -16.77 -8.66
N GLU A 196 -4.08 -17.84 -7.89
CA GLU A 196 -5.39 -18.26 -7.40
C GLU A 196 -6.01 -17.20 -6.48
N LEU A 197 -7.22 -16.78 -6.82
CA LEU A 197 -8.05 -15.92 -5.98
C LEU A 197 -8.67 -16.77 -4.86
N LEU A 198 -8.18 -16.58 -3.63
CA LEU A 198 -8.64 -17.28 -2.43
C LEU A 198 -9.97 -16.70 -1.92
N ASP A 199 -10.11 -15.37 -1.93
CA ASP A 199 -11.33 -14.67 -1.52
C ASP A 199 -11.53 -13.36 -2.28
N ALA A 200 -12.75 -13.11 -2.76
CA ALA A 200 -13.11 -11.94 -3.54
C ALA A 200 -13.95 -10.98 -2.71
N GLY A 201 -13.52 -9.73 -2.59
CA GLY A 201 -14.24 -8.73 -1.80
C GLY A 201 -14.33 -9.07 -0.31
N ALA A 202 -13.22 -9.57 0.25
CA ALA A 202 -13.11 -9.93 1.67
C ALA A 202 -13.44 -8.74 2.60
N ALA A 203 -13.18 -7.51 2.14
CA ALA A 203 -13.53 -6.27 2.82
C ALA A 203 -13.67 -5.09 1.85
N THR A 204 -14.33 -4.04 2.32
CA THR A 204 -14.24 -2.70 1.73
C THR A 204 -13.64 -1.75 2.76
N VAL A 205 -12.53 -1.10 2.41
CA VAL A 205 -11.79 -0.21 3.32
C VAL A 205 -11.59 1.17 2.70
N ASN A 206 -11.44 2.19 3.53
CA ASN A 206 -11.05 3.53 3.10
C ASN A 206 -9.59 3.77 3.51
N CYS A 207 -8.65 3.56 2.60
CA CYS A 207 -7.21 3.73 2.85
C CYS A 207 -6.62 4.59 1.70
N PRO A 208 -6.76 5.93 1.72
CA PRO A 208 -6.21 6.78 0.67
C PRO A 208 -4.69 6.60 0.51
N VAL A 209 -4.20 6.60 -0.74
CA VAL A 209 -2.76 6.53 -1.03
C VAL A 209 -2.08 7.86 -0.67
N VAL A 210 -0.92 7.76 -0.04
CA VAL A 210 0.01 8.84 0.32
C VAL A 210 1.42 8.44 -0.12
N ASP A 211 2.36 9.38 -0.08
CA ASP A 211 3.77 9.10 -0.38
C ASP A 211 4.36 8.01 0.54
N ALA A 212 5.32 7.26 0.00
CA ALA A 212 6.05 6.24 0.73
C ALA A 212 7.25 6.85 1.46
N GLU A 213 7.26 6.77 2.80
CA GLU A 213 8.34 7.32 3.66
C GLU A 213 9.72 6.70 3.39
#